data_AF-A0A523Z9U0-F1
#
_entry.id   AF-A0A523Z9U0-F1
#
_cell.length_a   1.000
_cell.length_b   1.000
_cell.length_c   1.000
_cell.angle_alpha   90.00
_cell.angle_beta   90.00
_cell.angle_gamma   90.00
#
_symmetry.space_group_name_H-M   'P 1'
#
loop_
_entity.id
_entity.type
_entity.pdbx_description
1 polymer ?
#
loop_
_entity_poly.entity_id
_entity_poly.type
_entity_poly.pdbx_seq_one_letter_code
_entity_poly.pdbx_strand_id
1 'polypeptide(L)'
;MFKDRKDAGERLARALEKYKDKNVLVLAIPKGGVEVAYQVAKYINAELSILISRKLPFPDNPEAGFGAIAEDGSTFIINGARFWLSEHAINEIIKEQKQEINRRIIILREGRDLSEISGRKVILIDDGIAMGSTMMASIMLCKNRNAKEIVIATPVAGVEVAKKIEQLVDKVVILEKPIYFNAVAQVYENWYDVSDEEVIDILDRWHNEQIG
;
A
#
# COMPACT_ATOMS: atom_id res chain seq x y z
N MET A 1 -15.21 13.37 2.66
CA MET A 1 -15.80 12.04 2.40
C MET A 1 -15.79 11.77 0.91
N PHE A 2 -15.31 10.60 0.53
CA PHE A 2 -15.23 10.09 -0.83
C PHE A 2 -16.43 9.19 -1.10
N LYS A 3 -16.89 9.13 -2.35
CA LYS A 3 -18.00 8.23 -2.71
C LYS A 3 -17.60 6.76 -2.62
N ASP A 4 -16.44 6.44 -3.17
CA ASP A 4 -15.85 5.11 -3.24
C ASP A 4 -14.34 5.24 -3.51
N ARG A 5 -13.64 4.10 -3.69
CA ARG A 5 -12.20 4.09 -4.00
C ARG A 5 -11.84 4.74 -5.33
N LYS A 6 -12.75 4.68 -6.31
CA LYS A 6 -12.55 5.31 -7.62
C LYS A 6 -12.56 6.83 -7.49
N ASP A 7 -13.57 7.41 -6.85
CA ASP A 7 -13.64 8.86 -6.58
C ASP A 7 -12.40 9.36 -5.80
N ALA A 8 -12.00 8.60 -4.78
CA ALA A 8 -10.80 8.90 -4.01
C ALA A 8 -9.52 8.87 -4.88
N GLY A 9 -9.39 7.87 -5.76
CA GLY A 9 -8.29 7.73 -6.72
C GLY A 9 -8.24 8.87 -7.74
N GLU A 10 -9.38 9.24 -8.33
CA GLU A 10 -9.47 10.35 -9.29
C GLU A 10 -9.09 11.70 -8.64
N ARG A 11 -9.49 11.93 -7.39
CA ARG A 11 -9.10 13.12 -6.63
C ARG A 11 -7.61 13.11 -6.27
N LEU A 12 -7.07 11.94 -5.88
CA LEU A 12 -5.66 11.79 -5.54
C LEU A 12 -4.76 11.99 -6.78
N ALA A 13 -5.22 11.51 -7.94
CA ALA A 13 -4.55 11.67 -9.21
C ALA A 13 -4.30 13.13 -9.57
N ARG A 14 -5.31 13.99 -9.39
CA ARG A 14 -5.17 15.45 -9.58
C ARG A 14 -4.15 16.07 -8.63
N ALA A 15 -4.10 15.64 -7.37
CA ALA A 15 -3.09 16.10 -6.42
C ALA A 15 -1.66 15.67 -6.79
N LEU A 16 -1.53 14.65 -7.66
CA LEU A 16 -0.27 14.12 -8.17
C LEU A 16 0.08 14.58 -9.59
N GLU A 17 -0.66 15.54 -10.17
CA GLU A 17 -0.49 15.98 -11.56
C GLU A 17 0.96 16.41 -11.89
N LYS A 18 1.70 16.94 -10.90
CA LYS A 18 3.11 17.29 -11.06
C LYS A 18 4.03 16.09 -11.40
N TYR A 19 3.57 14.85 -11.27
CA TYR A 19 4.29 13.63 -11.61
C TYR A 19 3.92 13.08 -13.00
N LYS A 20 3.00 13.73 -13.70
CA LYS A 20 2.54 13.33 -15.03
C LYS A 20 3.68 13.26 -16.05
N ASP A 21 3.76 12.17 -16.80
CA ASP A 21 4.77 11.89 -17.83
C ASP A 21 6.23 11.93 -17.31
N LYS A 22 6.45 11.73 -16.00
CA LYS A 22 7.80 11.76 -15.38
C LYS A 22 8.45 10.39 -15.18
N ASN A 23 7.97 9.36 -15.88
CA ASN A 23 8.47 7.98 -15.78
C ASN A 23 8.54 7.49 -14.31
N VAL A 24 7.46 7.69 -13.56
CA VAL A 24 7.33 7.22 -12.17
C VAL A 24 6.76 5.81 -12.15
N LEU A 25 7.09 5.04 -11.11
CA LEU A 25 6.48 3.74 -10.84
C LEU A 25 5.43 3.91 -9.75
N VAL A 26 4.16 3.65 -10.06
CA VAL A 26 3.08 3.57 -9.08
C VAL A 26 3.04 2.16 -8.51
N LEU A 27 3.17 2.06 -7.19
CA LEU A 27 3.15 0.82 -6.43
C LEU A 27 1.88 0.76 -5.58
N ALA A 28 0.94 -0.08 -5.98
CA ALA A 28 -0.30 -0.32 -5.24
C ALA A 28 -0.06 -1.32 -4.09
N ILE A 29 -0.54 -0.99 -2.89
CA ILE A 29 -0.63 -1.95 -1.78
C ILE A 29 -2.03 -2.60 -1.83
N PRO A 30 -2.13 -3.91 -2.06
CA PRO A 30 -3.42 -4.57 -2.19
C PRO A 30 -4.10 -4.83 -0.84
N LYS A 31 -5.43 -4.84 -0.78
CA LYS A 31 -6.34 -4.92 -1.95
C LYS A 31 -6.95 -3.57 -2.34
N GLY A 32 -7.48 -2.84 -1.38
CA GLY A 32 -8.19 -1.59 -1.65
C GLY A 32 -7.35 -0.51 -2.33
N GLY A 33 -6.04 -0.47 -2.09
CA GLY A 33 -5.13 0.46 -2.76
C GLY A 33 -5.04 0.29 -4.28
N VAL A 34 -5.46 -0.85 -4.85
CA VAL A 34 -5.33 -1.14 -6.29
C VAL A 34 -6.23 -0.24 -7.14
N GLU A 35 -7.51 -0.08 -6.80
CA GLU A 35 -8.41 0.82 -7.56
C GLU A 35 -7.92 2.28 -7.48
N VAL A 36 -7.47 2.71 -6.31
CA VAL A 36 -6.92 4.07 -6.12
C VAL A 36 -5.67 4.28 -6.97
N ALA A 37 -4.75 3.31 -6.95
CA ALA A 37 -3.51 3.35 -7.72
C ALA A 37 -3.75 3.29 -9.23
N TYR A 38 -4.73 2.51 -9.68
CA TYR A 38 -5.16 2.45 -11.08
C TYR A 38 -5.58 3.82 -11.60
N GLN A 39 -6.46 4.52 -10.87
CA GLN A 39 -6.90 5.87 -11.27
C GLN A 39 -5.72 6.86 -11.34
N VAL A 40 -4.79 6.77 -10.37
CA VAL A 40 -3.59 7.61 -10.35
C VAL A 40 -2.67 7.31 -11.53
N ALA A 41 -2.28 6.05 -11.72
CA ALA A 41 -1.34 5.64 -12.76
C ALA A 41 -1.86 5.99 -14.16
N LYS A 42 -3.15 5.76 -14.41
CA LYS A 42 -3.83 6.13 -15.65
C LYS A 42 -3.77 7.63 -15.91
N TYR A 43 -4.08 8.45 -14.91
CA TYR A 43 -4.14 9.91 -15.08
C TYR A 43 -2.75 10.54 -15.30
N ILE A 44 -1.73 10.05 -14.58
CA ILE A 44 -0.37 10.59 -14.65
C ILE A 44 0.51 9.90 -15.72
N ASN A 45 -0.05 8.95 -16.48
CA ASN A 45 0.67 8.15 -17.48
C ASN A 45 1.95 7.51 -16.89
N ALA A 46 1.75 6.68 -15.87
CA ALA A 46 2.81 5.99 -15.15
C ALA A 46 2.63 4.47 -15.20
N GLU A 47 3.73 3.74 -15.02
CA GLU A 47 3.68 2.30 -14.84
C GLU A 47 2.97 1.97 -13.51
N LEU A 48 2.07 0.99 -13.52
CA LEU A 48 1.42 0.44 -12.33
C LEU A 48 1.96 -0.96 -12.03
N SER A 49 2.34 -1.19 -10.77
CA SER A 49 2.72 -2.51 -10.26
C SER A 49 2.13 -2.71 -8.86
N ILE A 50 1.95 -3.98 -8.46
CA ILE A 50 1.44 -4.33 -7.14
C ILE A 50 2.60 -4.73 -6.24
N LEU A 51 2.77 -4.04 -5.11
CA LEU A 51 3.69 -4.43 -4.04
C LEU A 51 2.92 -5.18 -2.97
N ILE A 52 3.26 -6.45 -2.76
CA ILE A 52 2.55 -7.28 -1.80
C ILE A 52 3.18 -7.13 -0.41
N SER A 53 2.37 -6.66 0.54
CA SER A 53 2.68 -6.66 1.97
C SER A 53 1.51 -7.21 2.77
N ARG A 54 1.81 -7.73 3.96
CA ARG A 54 0.83 -8.35 4.86
C ARG A 54 1.01 -7.83 6.27
N LYS A 55 -0.10 -7.50 6.93
CA LYS A 55 -0.10 -7.20 8.37
C LYS A 55 0.35 -8.45 9.13
N LEU A 56 1.07 -8.24 10.23
CA LEU A 56 1.36 -9.28 11.22
C LEU A 56 0.28 -9.18 12.31
N PRO A 57 -0.75 -10.06 12.29
CA PRO A 57 -1.87 -9.98 13.23
C PRO A 57 -1.45 -10.39 14.64
N PHE A 58 -2.10 -9.83 15.67
CA PHE A 58 -2.00 -10.39 17.02
C PHE A 58 -2.72 -11.74 17.09
N PRO A 59 -2.19 -12.76 17.79
CA PRO A 59 -2.86 -14.05 17.96
C PRO A 59 -4.28 -13.94 18.53
N ASP A 60 -4.46 -13.10 19.55
CA ASP A 60 -5.73 -12.94 20.26
C ASP A 60 -6.66 -11.88 19.64
N ASN A 61 -6.16 -11.13 18.64
CA ASN A 61 -6.95 -10.12 17.92
C ASN A 61 -6.45 -9.97 16.48
N PRO A 62 -6.90 -10.85 15.55
CA PRO A 62 -6.40 -10.86 14.18
C PRO A 62 -6.69 -9.60 13.37
N GLU A 63 -7.70 -8.82 13.75
CA GLU A 63 -8.04 -7.54 13.12
C GLU A 63 -7.00 -6.44 13.45
N ALA A 64 -6.35 -6.55 14.61
CA ALA A 64 -5.24 -5.70 15.00
C ALA A 64 -3.90 -6.29 14.55
N GLY A 65 -3.00 -5.44 14.08
CA GLY A 65 -1.67 -5.84 13.65
C GLY A 65 -0.58 -5.26 14.53
N PHE A 66 0.38 -6.09 14.95
CA PHE A 66 1.57 -5.65 15.68
C PHE A 66 2.71 -5.19 14.75
N GLY A 67 2.53 -5.36 13.45
CA GLY A 67 3.53 -5.08 12.44
C GLY A 67 3.05 -5.39 11.03
N ALA A 68 3.98 -5.42 10.09
CA ALA A 68 3.76 -5.92 8.73
C ALA A 68 5.06 -6.43 8.12
N ILE A 69 4.92 -7.26 7.10
CA ILE A 69 6.02 -7.78 6.29
C ILE A 69 5.72 -7.54 4.81
N ALA A 70 6.72 -7.10 4.05
CA ALA A 70 6.67 -6.99 2.61
C ALA A 70 7.32 -8.21 1.94
N GLU A 71 7.07 -8.39 0.65
CA GLU A 71 7.49 -9.57 -0.10
C GLU A 71 8.99 -9.80 -0.24
N ASP A 72 9.82 -8.77 -0.06
CA ASP A 72 11.28 -8.92 0.04
C ASP A 72 11.75 -9.37 1.43
N GLY A 73 10.81 -9.56 2.37
CA GLY A 73 11.09 -9.88 3.76
C GLY A 73 11.25 -8.66 4.68
N SER A 74 11.18 -7.43 4.15
CA SER A 74 11.22 -6.21 4.95
C SER A 74 10.11 -6.23 5.99
N THR A 75 10.49 -6.19 7.27
CA THR A 75 9.56 -6.39 8.38
C THR A 75 9.57 -5.18 9.31
N PHE A 76 8.39 -4.57 9.48
CA PHE A 76 8.15 -3.51 10.46
C PHE A 76 7.39 -4.07 11.66
N ILE A 77 7.87 -3.83 12.87
CA ILE A 77 7.23 -4.24 14.13
C ILE A 77 7.04 -3.00 14.99
N ILE A 78 5.83 -2.80 15.52
CA ILE A 78 5.50 -1.67 16.38
C ILE A 78 6.31 -1.77 17.68
N ASN A 79 6.86 -0.63 18.12
CA ASN A 79 7.56 -0.53 19.39
C ASN A 79 6.68 -1.04 20.53
N GLY A 80 7.19 -2.02 21.26
CA GLY A 80 6.52 -2.63 22.40
C GLY A 80 5.74 -3.92 22.12
N ALA A 81 5.55 -4.33 20.86
CA ALA A 81 4.95 -5.63 20.53
C ALA A 81 5.73 -6.80 21.17
N ARG A 82 7.06 -6.67 21.26
CA ARG A 82 7.96 -7.66 21.88
C ARG A 82 7.81 -7.80 23.40
N PHE A 83 7.06 -6.91 24.07
CA PHE A 83 6.69 -7.10 25.47
C PHE A 83 5.51 -8.06 25.64
N TRP A 84 4.70 -8.25 24.60
CA TRP A 84 3.47 -9.04 24.63
C TRP A 84 3.60 -10.37 23.88
N LEU A 85 4.56 -10.48 22.96
CA LEU A 85 4.76 -11.64 22.11
C LEU A 85 6.18 -12.17 22.26
N SER A 86 6.31 -13.49 22.34
CA SER A 86 7.62 -14.15 22.28
C SER A 86 8.21 -14.09 20.88
N GLU A 87 9.53 -14.13 20.76
CA GLU A 87 10.21 -14.21 19.45
C GLU A 87 9.74 -15.41 18.63
N HIS A 88 9.45 -16.54 19.29
CA HIS A 88 8.93 -17.72 18.62
C HIS A 88 7.56 -17.45 18.00
N ALA A 89 6.62 -16.83 18.74
CA ALA A 89 5.31 -16.47 18.22
C ALA A 89 5.40 -15.48 17.05
N ILE A 90 6.26 -14.47 17.17
CA ILE A 90 6.50 -13.50 16.09
C ILE A 90 7.00 -14.21 14.81
N ASN A 91 7.95 -15.14 14.95
CA ASN A 91 8.53 -15.85 13.82
C ASN A 91 7.53 -16.79 13.13
N GLU A 92 6.67 -17.49 13.87
CA GLU A 92 5.62 -18.31 13.27
C GLU A 92 4.61 -17.45 12.49
N ILE A 93 4.17 -16.31 13.04
CA ILE A 93 3.27 -15.39 12.34
C ILE A 93 3.92 -14.83 11.07
N ILE A 94 5.21 -14.45 11.15
CA ILE A 94 5.96 -14.00 9.96
C ILE A 94 6.01 -15.11 8.90
N LYS A 95 6.25 -16.36 9.29
CA LYS A 95 6.31 -17.50 8.38
C LYS A 95 4.97 -17.75 7.69
N GLU A 96 3.86 -17.70 8.44
CA GLU A 96 2.51 -17.80 7.88
C GLU A 96 2.22 -16.66 6.90
N GLN A 97 2.55 -15.42 7.27
CA GLN A 97 2.31 -14.27 6.38
C GLN A 97 3.20 -14.31 5.14
N LYS A 98 4.41 -14.88 5.19
CA LYS A 98 5.24 -15.13 3.98
C LYS A 98 4.58 -16.13 3.03
N GLN A 99 3.92 -17.16 3.54
CA GLN A 99 3.19 -18.12 2.70
C GLN A 99 2.00 -17.43 2.00
N GLU A 100 1.26 -16.58 2.73
CA GLU A 100 0.16 -15.80 2.15
C GLU A 100 0.66 -14.76 1.12
N ILE A 101 1.82 -14.13 1.35
CA ILE A 101 2.47 -13.29 0.35
C ILE A 101 2.72 -14.09 -0.93
N ASN A 102 3.34 -15.27 -0.83
CA ASN A 102 3.61 -16.10 -2.01
C ASN A 102 2.34 -16.50 -2.75
N ARG A 103 1.26 -16.86 -2.02
CA ARG A 103 -0.05 -17.13 -2.62
C ARG A 103 -0.55 -15.93 -3.42
N ARG A 104 -0.46 -14.71 -2.85
CA ARG A 104 -0.89 -13.48 -3.52
C ARG A 104 -0.01 -13.10 -4.71
N ILE A 105 1.30 -13.39 -4.68
CA ILE A 105 2.19 -13.16 -5.83
C ILE A 105 1.72 -14.02 -7.01
N ILE A 106 1.39 -15.30 -6.75
CA ILE A 106 0.87 -16.21 -7.77
C ILE A 106 -0.46 -15.70 -8.34
N ILE A 107 -1.38 -15.25 -7.49
CA ILE A 107 -2.73 -14.89 -7.91
C ILE A 107 -2.79 -13.49 -8.56
N LEU A 108 -2.17 -12.48 -7.93
CA LEU A 108 -2.32 -11.08 -8.31
C LEU A 108 -1.25 -10.60 -9.29
N ARG A 109 -0.14 -11.34 -9.43
CA ARG A 109 0.93 -11.03 -10.39
C ARG A 109 1.29 -12.20 -11.29
N GLU A 110 0.50 -13.27 -11.31
CA GLU A 110 0.77 -14.49 -12.10
C GLU A 110 2.16 -15.08 -11.82
N GLY A 111 2.68 -14.92 -10.60
CA GLY A 111 4.03 -15.35 -10.25
C GLY A 111 5.15 -14.42 -10.72
N ARG A 112 4.85 -13.32 -11.41
CA ARG A 112 5.84 -12.32 -11.83
C ARG A 112 6.45 -11.60 -10.61
N ASP A 113 7.73 -11.27 -10.75
CA ASP A 113 8.45 -10.42 -9.81
C ASP A 113 7.87 -9.00 -9.78
N LEU A 114 8.07 -8.31 -8.66
CA LEU A 114 7.79 -6.89 -8.55
C LEU A 114 8.63 -6.10 -9.57
N SER A 115 8.03 -5.09 -10.21
CA SER A 115 8.71 -4.19 -11.14
C SER A 115 10.02 -3.66 -10.57
N GLU A 116 11.01 -3.43 -11.45
CA GLU A 116 12.31 -2.90 -11.05
C GLU A 116 12.15 -1.53 -10.38
N ILE A 117 12.76 -1.36 -9.20
CA ILE A 117 12.65 -0.17 -8.34
C ILE A 117 13.96 0.63 -8.34
N SER A 118 15.10 -0.02 -8.56
CA SER A 118 16.42 0.60 -8.40
C SER A 118 16.56 1.86 -9.25
N GLY A 119 16.92 2.97 -8.61
CA GLY A 119 17.12 4.26 -9.27
C GLY A 119 15.84 4.95 -9.75
N ARG A 120 14.65 4.38 -9.52
CA ARG A 120 13.36 4.96 -9.94
C ARG A 120 12.72 5.81 -8.85
N LYS A 121 11.86 6.74 -9.27
CA LYS A 121 10.90 7.40 -8.40
C LYS A 121 9.68 6.51 -8.24
N VAL A 122 9.33 6.19 -7.01
CA VAL A 122 8.17 5.34 -6.68
C VAL A 122 7.09 6.15 -5.96
N ILE A 123 5.83 5.88 -6.31
CA ILE A 123 4.65 6.41 -5.60
C ILE A 123 3.90 5.23 -4.99
N LEU A 124 4.00 5.07 -3.67
CA LEU A 124 3.29 4.05 -2.91
C LEU A 124 1.88 4.51 -2.58
N ILE A 125 0.89 3.69 -2.92
CA ILE A 125 -0.53 4.03 -2.80
C ILE A 125 -1.29 2.94 -2.03
N ASP A 126 -2.13 3.40 -1.09
CA ASP A 126 -3.13 2.60 -0.38
C ASP A 126 -4.44 3.41 -0.28
N ASP A 127 -5.57 2.74 -0.04
CA ASP A 127 -6.89 3.40 0.09
C ASP A 127 -7.04 4.20 1.40
N GLY A 128 -6.21 3.91 2.39
CA GLY A 128 -6.03 4.75 3.56
C GLY A 128 -5.01 4.20 4.52
N ILE A 129 -4.50 5.07 5.39
CA ILE A 129 -3.45 4.70 6.35
C ILE A 129 -3.93 4.95 7.78
N ALA A 130 -4.49 3.91 8.39
CA ALA A 130 -4.87 3.91 9.81
C ALA A 130 -3.66 3.75 10.73
N MET A 131 -3.16 2.52 10.92
CA MET A 131 -1.95 2.25 11.72
C MET A 131 -0.65 2.38 10.91
N GLY A 132 -0.73 2.19 9.60
CA GLY A 132 0.40 2.37 8.68
C GLY A 132 1.46 1.28 8.64
N SER A 133 1.32 0.17 9.39
CA SER A 133 2.33 -0.90 9.39
C SER A 133 2.63 -1.45 8.00
N THR A 134 1.61 -1.70 7.17
CA THR A 134 1.79 -2.17 5.77
C THR A 134 2.59 -1.15 4.96
N MET A 135 2.21 0.12 5.04
CA MET A 135 2.94 1.21 4.39
C MET A 135 4.41 1.29 4.86
N MET A 136 4.68 1.12 6.16
CA MET A 136 6.04 1.11 6.69
C MET A 136 6.89 -0.03 6.13
N ALA A 137 6.34 -1.25 6.07
CA ALA A 137 7.03 -2.39 5.47
C ALA A 137 7.30 -2.16 3.97
N SER A 138 6.35 -1.57 3.25
CA SER A 138 6.51 -1.19 1.84
C SER A 138 7.57 -0.10 1.63
N ILE A 139 7.64 0.92 2.50
CA ILE A 139 8.71 1.92 2.49
C ILE A 139 10.08 1.25 2.68
N MET A 140 10.20 0.33 3.63
CA MET A 140 11.43 -0.42 3.89
C MET A 140 11.86 -1.21 2.65
N LEU A 141 10.94 -1.90 1.99
CA LEU A 141 11.21 -2.61 0.73
C LEU A 141 11.75 -1.66 -0.34
N CYS A 142 11.09 -0.52 -0.57
CA CYS A 142 11.54 0.43 -1.58
C CYS A 142 12.94 0.99 -1.28
N LYS A 143 13.27 1.22 -0.01
CA LYS A 143 14.61 1.64 0.41
C LYS A 143 15.65 0.53 0.17
N ASN A 144 15.34 -0.71 0.56
CA ASN A 144 16.22 -1.86 0.35
C ASN A 144 16.48 -2.15 -1.13
N ARG A 145 15.52 -1.81 -2.01
CA ARG A 145 15.65 -1.89 -3.47
C ARG A 145 16.19 -0.61 -4.10
N ASN A 146 16.80 0.30 -3.34
CA ASN A 146 17.46 1.51 -3.82
C ASN A 146 16.57 2.43 -4.68
N ALA A 147 15.31 2.63 -4.27
CA ALA A 147 14.46 3.67 -4.86
C ALA A 147 15.16 5.04 -4.78
N LYS A 148 15.12 5.81 -5.87
CA LYS A 148 15.72 7.15 -5.95
C LYS A 148 14.93 8.19 -5.16
N GLU A 149 13.61 8.07 -5.17
CA GLU A 149 12.69 8.95 -4.46
C GLU A 149 11.44 8.14 -4.11
N ILE A 150 10.98 8.25 -2.87
CA ILE A 150 9.79 7.59 -2.34
C ILE A 150 8.74 8.65 -2.02
N VAL A 151 7.60 8.54 -2.70
CA VAL A 151 6.42 9.37 -2.47
C VAL A 151 5.32 8.47 -1.90
N ILE A 152 4.73 8.87 -0.77
CA ILE A 152 3.51 8.24 -0.27
C ILE A 152 2.32 9.07 -0.71
N ALA A 153 1.32 8.42 -1.31
CA ALA A 153 0.09 9.06 -1.69
C ALA A 153 -1.13 8.23 -1.27
N THR A 154 -2.06 8.83 -0.52
CA THR A 154 -3.26 8.13 -0.08
C THR A 154 -4.43 9.12 0.08
N PRO A 155 -5.69 8.67 -0.07
CA PRO A 155 -6.84 9.52 0.19
C PRO A 155 -6.92 10.01 1.64
N VAL A 156 -6.58 9.16 2.60
CA VAL A 156 -6.74 9.47 4.03
C VAL A 156 -5.62 8.88 4.89
N ALA A 157 -5.20 9.61 5.92
CA ALA A 157 -4.34 9.05 6.95
C ALA A 157 -4.56 9.71 8.31
N GLY A 158 -4.26 8.97 9.38
CA GLY A 158 -4.18 9.54 10.72
C GLY A 158 -3.03 10.55 10.85
N VAL A 159 -3.25 11.66 11.55
CA VAL A 159 -2.28 12.76 11.68
C VAL A 159 -0.93 12.28 12.21
N GLU A 160 -0.93 11.46 13.25
CA GLU A 160 0.31 10.98 13.87
C GLU A 160 1.08 9.99 13.00
N VAL A 161 0.36 9.14 12.26
CA VAL A 161 0.95 8.23 11.28
C VAL A 161 1.55 9.00 10.11
N ALA A 162 0.85 10.03 9.61
CA ALA A 162 1.32 10.88 8.53
C ALA A 162 2.64 11.57 8.90
N LYS A 163 2.73 12.15 10.11
CA LYS A 163 3.98 12.77 10.62
C LYS A 163 5.14 11.78 10.67
N LYS A 164 4.90 10.55 11.13
CA LYS A 164 5.93 9.49 11.18
C LYS A 164 6.40 9.12 9.77
N ILE A 165 5.47 8.96 8.82
CA ILE A 165 5.81 8.65 7.43
C ILE A 165 6.58 9.81 6.79
N GLU A 166 6.18 11.06 7.02
CA GLU A 166 6.86 12.27 6.50
C GLU A 166 8.35 12.34 6.90
N GLN A 167 8.76 11.73 8.02
CA GLN A 167 10.16 11.64 8.44
C GLN A 167 10.97 10.57 7.70
N LEU A 168 10.31 9.65 7.01
CA LEU A 168 10.92 8.46 6.40
C LEU A 168 11.02 8.53 4.88
N VAL A 169 10.33 9.45 4.23
CA VAL A 169 10.19 9.52 2.77
C VAL A 169 10.41 10.93 2.25
N ASP A 170 10.58 11.07 0.93
CA ASP A 170 10.84 12.37 0.30
C ASP A 170 9.58 13.25 0.23
N LYS A 171 8.41 12.63 0.06
CA LYS A 171 7.14 13.36 0.00
C LYS A 171 5.95 12.53 0.49
N VAL A 172 5.01 13.20 1.14
CA VAL A 172 3.70 12.65 1.48
C VAL A 172 2.61 13.53 0.87
N VAL A 173 1.61 12.88 0.25
CA VAL A 173 0.43 13.49 -0.35
C VAL A 173 -0.80 12.80 0.24
N ILE A 174 -1.53 13.51 1.10
CA ILE A 174 -2.74 12.99 1.75
C ILE A 174 -3.87 14.00 1.52
N LEU A 175 -5.03 13.55 1.03
CA LEU A 175 -6.15 14.45 0.75
C LEU A 175 -6.90 14.86 2.03
N GLU A 176 -7.17 13.91 2.92
CA GLU A 176 -7.88 14.14 4.18
C GLU A 176 -7.05 13.63 5.38
N LYS A 177 -6.91 14.46 6.42
CA LYS A 177 -6.26 14.09 7.71
C LYS A 177 -7.22 14.34 8.88
N PRO A 178 -8.24 13.50 9.09
CA PRO A 178 -9.24 13.73 10.14
C PRO A 178 -8.61 13.72 11.54
N ILE A 179 -9.09 14.58 12.44
CA ILE A 179 -8.61 14.67 13.83
C ILE A 179 -8.95 13.38 14.62
N TYR A 180 -10.14 12.84 14.41
CA TYR A 180 -10.60 11.59 15.00
C TYR A 180 -10.67 10.51 13.91
N PHE A 181 -9.56 9.82 13.68
CA PHE A 181 -9.44 8.81 12.64
C PHE A 181 -9.12 7.44 13.24
N ASN A 182 -10.09 6.53 13.17
CA ASN A 182 -9.99 5.17 13.70
C ASN A 182 -9.90 4.12 12.60
N ALA A 183 -10.61 4.32 11.48
CA ALA A 183 -10.70 3.35 10.40
C ALA A 183 -10.82 4.05 9.04
N VAL A 184 -10.20 3.45 8.02
CA VAL A 184 -10.26 3.95 6.64
C VAL A 184 -11.69 4.06 6.13
N ALA A 185 -12.56 3.10 6.49
CA ALA A 185 -13.98 3.09 6.13
C ALA A 185 -14.73 4.39 6.48
N GLN A 186 -14.30 5.15 7.49
CA GLN A 186 -15.00 6.34 7.97
C GLN A 186 -15.06 7.49 6.96
N VAL A 187 -14.19 7.49 5.94
CA VAL A 187 -14.15 8.55 4.92
C VAL A 187 -14.75 8.14 3.59
N TYR A 188 -15.32 6.94 3.49
CA TYR A 188 -15.96 6.44 2.28
C TYR A 188 -17.47 6.27 2.50
N GLU A 189 -18.29 6.80 1.58
CA GLU A 189 -19.74 6.57 1.56
C GLU A 189 -20.03 5.09 1.29
N ASN A 190 -19.32 4.51 0.30
CA ASN A 190 -19.40 3.09 -0.04
C ASN A 190 -18.08 2.39 0.32
N TRP A 191 -18.06 1.69 1.45
CA TRP A 191 -16.94 0.88 1.89
C TRP A 191 -17.31 -0.61 1.87
N TYR A 192 -16.44 -1.42 1.28
CA TYR A 192 -16.54 -2.87 1.27
C TYR A 192 -15.14 -3.49 1.14
N ASP A 193 -15.03 -4.77 1.43
CA ASP A 193 -13.79 -5.54 1.26
C ASP A 193 -13.59 -5.92 -0.20
N VAL A 194 -12.45 -5.51 -0.77
CA VAL A 194 -12.08 -5.83 -2.15
C VAL A 194 -11.61 -7.29 -2.23
N SER A 195 -12.17 -8.06 -3.16
CA SER A 195 -11.81 -9.47 -3.36
C SER A 195 -10.51 -9.63 -4.17
N ASP A 196 -9.95 -10.85 -4.23
CA ASP A 196 -8.78 -11.10 -5.08
C ASP A 196 -9.20 -10.98 -6.57
N GLU A 197 -10.42 -11.41 -6.91
CA GLU A 197 -11.02 -11.35 -8.25
C GLU A 197 -11.19 -9.92 -8.75
N GLU A 198 -11.69 -9.01 -7.90
CA GLU A 198 -11.84 -7.61 -8.28
C GLU A 198 -10.49 -6.92 -8.52
N VAL A 199 -9.46 -7.28 -7.75
CA VAL A 199 -8.10 -6.81 -8.01
C VAL A 199 -7.62 -7.29 -9.39
N ILE A 200 -7.88 -8.54 -9.74
CA ILE A 200 -7.55 -9.10 -11.05
C ILE A 200 -8.31 -8.34 -12.15
N ASP A 201 -9.61 -8.11 -12.01
CA ASP A 201 -10.41 -7.35 -12.98
C ASP A 201 -9.88 -5.92 -13.20
N ILE A 202 -9.38 -5.26 -12.14
CA ILE A 202 -8.74 -3.93 -12.25
C ILE A 202 -7.43 -4.03 -13.04
N LEU A 203 -6.60 -5.03 -12.76
CA LEU A 203 -5.33 -5.23 -13.45
C LEU A 203 -5.53 -5.62 -14.91
N ASP A 204 -6.50 -6.46 -15.24
CA ASP A 204 -6.82 -6.82 -16.62
C ASP A 204 -7.27 -5.60 -17.42
N ARG A 205 -8.12 -4.74 -16.82
CA ARG A 205 -8.46 -3.44 -17.42
C ARG A 205 -7.22 -2.58 -17.66
N TRP A 206 -6.32 -2.49 -16.68
CA TRP A 206 -5.06 -1.76 -16.85
C TRP A 206 -4.24 -2.29 -18.02
N HIS A 207 -3.98 -3.60 -18.10
CA HIS A 207 -3.17 -4.19 -19.16
C HIS A 207 -3.79 -3.97 -20.55
N ASN A 208 -5.10 -4.13 -20.68
CA ASN A 208 -5.81 -3.90 -21.95
C ASN A 208 -5.71 -2.44 -22.42
N GLU A 209 -5.73 -1.48 -21.50
CA GLU A 209 -5.58 -0.06 -21.81
C GLU A 209 -4.15 0.35 -22.17
N GLN A 210 -3.13 -0.46 -21.85
CA GLN A 210 -1.74 -0.18 -22.24
C GLN A 210 -1.38 -0.74 -23.63
N ILE A 211 -2.16 -1.71 -24.14
CA ILE A 211 -1.91 -2.38 -25.42
C ILE A 211 -2.66 -1.70 -26.58
N GLY A 212 -3.76 -1.00 -26.29
CA GLY A 212 -4.59 -0.28 -27.26
C GLY A 212 -4.15 1.16 -27.48
#